data_AF-A0A9D3X239-F1
#
_entry.id   AF-A0A9D3X239-F1
#
_cell.length_a   1.000
_cell.length_b   1.000
_cell.length_c   1.000
_cell.angle_alpha   90.00
_cell.angle_beta   90.00
_cell.angle_gamma   90.00
#
_symmetry.space_group_name_H-M   'P 1'
#
loop_
_entity.id
_entity.type
_entity.pdbx_description
1 polymer ?
#
loop_
_entity_poly.entity_id
_entity_poly.type
_entity_poly.pdbx_seq_one_letter_code
_entity_poly.pdbx_strand_id
1 'polypeptide(L)'
;MFKSCLWIMTFRLLEHSMKYYTWLPWCNLFAVQLGRVERVLPIPGIDSRLRPNIVVTDAEKKKVLLVDVTVPFENRSPAFHEARARKESKYTPLAETLRAQGYEVQVHALIVGALGSWDPRNEMVLRACGVG
;
A
#
# COMPACT_ATOMS: atom_id res chain seq x y z
N MET A 1 -34.96 2.07 12.31
CA MET A 1 -35.37 3.12 11.36
C MET A 1 -34.18 3.38 10.42
N PHE A 2 -34.27 2.89 9.17
CA PHE A 2 -33.39 3.10 8.00
C PHE A 2 -31.91 2.64 8.10
N LYS A 3 -31.30 1.83 7.22
CA LYS A 3 -31.66 1.13 5.97
C LYS A 3 -30.61 -0.01 5.73
N SER A 4 -31.12 -1.22 5.45
CA SER A 4 -30.75 -2.15 4.36
C SER A 4 -29.26 -2.41 4.07
N CYS A 5 -28.66 -3.60 4.23
CA CYS A 5 -29.03 -4.91 3.67
C CYS A 5 -29.31 -4.88 2.16
N LEU A 6 -28.28 -4.57 1.33
CA LEU A 6 -28.15 -4.99 -0.07
C LEU A 6 -26.79 -4.53 -0.64
N TRP A 7 -25.71 -5.31 -0.45
CA TRP A 7 -24.59 -5.32 -1.40
C TRP A 7 -24.34 -6.77 -1.80
N ILE A 8 -25.33 -7.22 -2.56
CA ILE A 8 -25.41 -8.42 -3.38
C ILE A 8 -24.26 -8.41 -4.40
N MET A 9 -23.70 -9.61 -4.64
CA MET A 9 -23.26 -10.11 -5.95
C MET A 9 -22.81 -9.06 -6.98
N THR A 10 -21.53 -8.70 -6.97
CA THR A 10 -20.88 -8.15 -8.18
C THR A 10 -19.42 -8.53 -8.32
N PHE A 11 -19.02 -9.73 -7.84
CA PHE A 11 -17.65 -10.22 -8.03
C PHE A 11 -17.48 -11.11 -9.29
N ARG A 12 -18.44 -11.12 -10.22
CA ARG A 12 -18.36 -11.94 -11.44
C ARG A 12 -18.65 -11.24 -12.78
N LEU A 13 -18.59 -9.91 -12.82
CA LEU A 13 -18.78 -9.14 -14.07
C LEU A 13 -17.92 -7.86 -14.08
N LEU A 14 -16.61 -8.00 -13.89
CA LEU A 14 -15.69 -6.83 -13.95
C LEU A 14 -14.35 -7.15 -14.61
N GLU A 15 -14.34 -8.03 -15.63
CA GLU A 15 -13.18 -8.20 -16.51
C GLU A 15 -13.36 -7.59 -17.91
N HIS A 16 -14.50 -6.95 -18.22
CA HIS A 16 -14.79 -6.56 -19.62
C HIS A 16 -15.15 -5.09 -19.90
N SER A 17 -15.00 -4.16 -18.95
CA SER A 17 -15.39 -2.75 -19.18
C SER A 17 -14.31 -1.71 -18.84
N MET A 18 -13.04 -2.02 -19.09
CA MET A 18 -11.93 -1.09 -18.90
C MET A 18 -11.72 -0.12 -20.10
N LYS A 19 -12.79 0.31 -20.78
CA LYS A 19 -12.71 1.10 -22.02
C LYS A 19 -13.51 2.42 -22.06
N TYR A 20 -14.19 2.83 -20.99
CA TYR A 20 -15.16 3.95 -21.06
C TYR A 20 -14.86 5.19 -20.20
N TYR A 21 -13.63 5.38 -19.71
CA TYR A 21 -13.25 6.55 -18.91
C TYR A 21 -12.55 7.67 -19.71
N THR A 22 -13.06 8.03 -20.90
CA THR A 22 -12.47 9.14 -21.70
C THR A 22 -13.39 10.32 -22.00
N TRP A 23 -14.60 10.40 -21.43
CA TRP A 23 -15.54 11.48 -21.76
C TRP A 23 -16.38 11.99 -20.58
N LEU A 24 -15.76 12.65 -19.60
CA LEU A 24 -16.46 13.60 -18.72
C LEU A 24 -15.55 14.82 -18.43
N PRO A 25 -15.91 16.06 -18.83
CA PRO A 25 -15.05 17.24 -18.71
C PRO A 25 -14.98 17.85 -17.29
N TRP A 26 -15.53 17.20 -16.27
CA TRP A 26 -15.67 17.76 -14.91
C TRP A 26 -14.87 17.02 -13.82
N CYS A 27 -14.05 16.03 -14.17
CA CYS A 27 -13.21 15.30 -13.20
C CYS A 27 -11.84 15.94 -12.89
N ASN A 28 -11.61 17.20 -13.28
CA ASN A 28 -10.31 17.87 -13.10
C ASN A 28 -10.14 18.65 -11.78
N LEU A 29 -11.04 18.51 -10.79
CA LEU A 29 -10.90 19.26 -9.52
C LEU A 29 -10.22 18.50 -8.38
N PHE A 30 -9.90 17.21 -8.55
CA PHE A 30 -8.99 16.50 -7.65
C PHE A 30 -8.14 15.54 -8.48
N ALA A 31 -7.26 16.09 -9.30
CA ALA A 31 -6.06 15.35 -9.67
C ALA A 31 -5.26 15.19 -8.37
N VAL A 32 -5.56 14.15 -7.59
CA VAL A 32 -4.60 13.62 -6.62
C VAL A 32 -3.38 13.34 -7.47
N GLN A 33 -2.34 14.13 -7.27
CA GLN A 33 -1.07 14.00 -7.94
C GLN A 33 -0.42 12.76 -7.33
N LEU A 34 -0.98 11.59 -7.66
CA LEU A 34 -0.37 10.31 -7.36
C LEU A 34 1.00 10.39 -8.02
N GLY A 35 2.05 10.46 -7.18
CA GLY A 35 3.41 10.27 -7.66
C GLY A 35 3.41 9.03 -8.54
N ARG A 36 4.15 9.08 -9.65
CA ARG A 36 4.17 8.03 -10.67
C ARG A 36 4.27 6.66 -10.00
N VAL A 37 3.19 5.88 -10.08
CA VAL A 37 3.16 4.51 -9.55
C VAL A 37 3.90 3.64 -10.56
N GLU A 38 5.22 3.56 -10.41
CA GLU A 38 6.02 2.63 -11.19
C GLU A 38 5.85 1.21 -10.64
N ARG A 39 5.74 0.22 -11.53
CA ARG A 39 5.87 -1.19 -11.14
C ARG A 39 7.17 -1.35 -10.34
N VAL A 40 7.17 -2.22 -9.33
CA VAL A 40 8.35 -2.55 -8.51
C VAL A 40 9.51 -2.98 -9.41
N LEU A 41 10.29 -2.02 -9.87
CA LEU A 41 11.63 -2.24 -10.36
C LEU A 41 12.50 -2.53 -9.13
N PRO A 42 13.53 -3.39 -9.24
CA PRO A 42 14.55 -3.45 -8.19
C PRO A 42 15.00 -2.02 -7.90
N ILE A 43 15.04 -1.63 -6.63
CA ILE A 43 15.44 -0.27 -6.25
C ILE A 43 16.83 -0.05 -6.87
N PRO A 44 17.00 0.90 -7.79
CA PRO A 44 18.23 1.01 -8.58
C PRO A 44 19.45 1.08 -7.66
N GLY A 45 20.41 0.18 -7.85
CA GLY A 45 21.64 0.13 -7.06
C GLY A 45 21.58 -0.71 -5.77
N ILE A 46 20.49 -1.45 -5.52
CA ILE A 46 20.42 -2.39 -4.40
C ILE A 46 20.14 -3.82 -4.90
N ASP A 47 21.15 -4.68 -4.80
CA ASP A 47 21.00 -6.13 -4.99
C ASP A 47 20.48 -6.77 -3.69
N SER A 48 19.17 -6.63 -3.46
CA SER A 48 18.48 -7.31 -2.39
C SER A 48 17.52 -8.35 -2.94
N ARG A 49 17.51 -9.55 -2.36
CA ARG A 49 16.48 -10.56 -2.62
C ARG A 49 15.13 -10.17 -2.02
N LEU A 50 15.07 -9.13 -1.19
CA LEU A 50 13.84 -8.63 -0.58
C LEU A 50 13.04 -7.81 -1.59
N ARG A 51 11.76 -8.17 -1.75
CA ARG A 51 10.81 -7.47 -2.62
C ARG A 51 9.58 -7.09 -1.82
N PRO A 52 9.47 -5.84 -1.35
CA PRO A 52 8.19 -5.31 -0.84
C PRO A 52 7.13 -5.37 -1.93
N ASN A 53 5.85 -5.46 -1.56
CA ASN A 53 4.76 -5.42 -2.55
C ASN A 53 4.66 -4.06 -3.25
N ILE A 54 4.88 -2.97 -2.51
CA ILE A 54 4.76 -1.61 -3.00
C ILE A 54 5.99 -0.83 -2.53
N VAL A 55 6.57 -0.05 -3.44
CA VAL A 55 7.65 0.88 -3.15
C VAL A 55 7.24 2.23 -3.72
N VAL A 56 7.17 3.26 -2.87
CA VAL A 56 6.95 4.65 -3.30
C VAL A 56 8.25 5.40 -3.12
N THR A 57 8.74 6.05 -4.17
CA THR A 57 9.98 6.83 -4.14
C THR A 57 9.71 8.28 -4.51
N ASP A 58 10.33 9.19 -3.76
CA ASP A 58 10.47 10.59 -4.12
C ASP A 58 11.98 10.84 -4.29
N ALA A 59 12.43 10.86 -5.54
CA ALA A 59 13.85 10.99 -5.87
C ALA A 59 14.42 12.37 -5.50
N GLU A 60 13.61 13.42 -5.63
CA GLU A 60 14.02 14.80 -5.33
C GLU A 60 14.22 14.99 -3.83
N LYS A 61 13.27 14.51 -3.02
CA LYS A 61 13.33 14.59 -1.56
C LYS A 61 14.13 13.45 -0.92
N LYS A 62 14.65 12.53 -1.73
CA LYS A 62 15.31 11.28 -1.30
C LYS A 62 14.47 10.52 -0.27
N LYS A 63 13.17 10.34 -0.51
CA LYS A 63 12.30 9.55 0.38
C LYS A 63 11.91 8.23 -0.25
N VAL A 64 11.84 7.18 0.56
CA VAL A 64 11.40 5.84 0.15
C VAL A 64 10.42 5.29 1.17
N LEU A 65 9.26 4.84 0.69
CA LEU A 65 8.26 4.11 1.44
C LEU A 65 8.23 2.67 0.98
N LEU A 66 8.57 1.74 1.87
CA LEU A 66 8.47 0.31 1.63
C LEU A 66 7.19 -0.20 2.28
N VAL A 67 6.27 -0.74 1.48
CA VAL A 67 5.00 -1.28 1.98
C VAL A 67 4.84 -2.73 1.55
N ASP A 68 4.48 -3.57 2.51
CA ASP A 68 4.18 -4.98 2.25
C ASP A 68 2.79 -5.32 2.78
N VAL A 69 2.00 -6.02 1.97
CA VAL A 69 0.67 -6.48 2.37
C VAL A 69 0.83 -7.76 3.18
N THR A 70 0.04 -7.91 4.24
CA THR A 70 0.02 -9.12 5.05
C THR A 70 -1.40 -9.47 5.46
N VAL A 71 -1.69 -10.77 5.42
CA VAL A 71 -3.00 -11.32 5.76
C VAL A 71 -2.86 -12.28 6.95
N PRO A 72 -2.79 -11.76 8.20
CA PRO A 72 -2.71 -12.62 9.37
C PRO A 72 -4.09 -13.24 9.70
N PHE A 73 -4.06 -14.39 10.37
CA PHE A 73 -5.28 -14.89 11.02
C PHE A 73 -5.67 -13.97 12.17
N GLU A 74 -6.95 -13.59 12.23
CA GLU A 74 -7.46 -12.55 13.15
C GLU A 74 -7.63 -13.08 14.57
N ASN A 75 -6.52 -13.24 15.28
CA ASN A 75 -6.55 -13.53 16.72
C ASN A 75 -6.45 -12.24 17.54
N ARG A 76 -7.41 -11.33 17.33
CA ARG A 76 -7.49 -9.98 17.94
C ARG A 76 -6.32 -9.06 17.56
N SER A 77 -6.23 -7.89 18.21
CA SER A 77 -5.21 -6.86 17.95
C SER A 77 -3.74 -7.33 18.06
N PRO A 78 -3.36 -8.27 18.95
CA PRO A 78 -1.96 -8.71 19.01
C PRO A 78 -1.47 -9.33 17.71
N ALA A 79 -2.32 -10.11 17.02
CA ALA A 79 -1.97 -10.71 15.73
C ALA A 79 -1.59 -9.65 14.68
N PHE A 80 -2.23 -8.47 14.71
CA PHE A 80 -1.92 -7.38 13.79
C PHE A 80 -0.62 -6.68 14.16
N HIS A 81 -0.40 -6.43 15.45
CA HIS A 81 0.85 -5.84 15.94
C HIS A 81 2.05 -6.73 15.62
N GLU A 82 1.94 -8.03 15.85
CA GLU A 82 2.98 -9.01 15.54
C GLU A 82 3.22 -9.12 14.02
N ALA A 83 2.15 -9.18 13.22
CA ALA A 83 2.28 -9.22 11.77
C ALA A 83 2.99 -7.97 11.22
N ARG A 84 2.69 -6.79 11.78
CA ARG A 84 3.37 -5.53 11.46
C ARG A 84 4.85 -5.57 11.82
N ALA A 85 5.16 -5.88 13.08
CA ALA A 85 6.54 -5.94 13.57
C ALA A 85 7.39 -6.94 12.78
N ARG A 86 6.81 -8.08 12.38
CA ARG A 86 7.49 -9.07 11.53
C ARG A 86 7.85 -8.53 10.15
N LYS A 87 6.95 -7.77 9.51
CA LYS A 87 7.24 -7.15 8.21
C LYS A 87 8.26 -6.02 8.35
N GLU A 88 8.13 -5.17 9.37
CA GLU A 88 9.10 -4.12 9.66
C GLU A 88 10.51 -4.71 9.85
N SER A 89 10.64 -5.73 10.71
CA SER A 89 11.89 -6.45 10.95
C SER A 89 12.46 -7.12 9.69
N LYS A 90 11.62 -7.74 8.86
CA LYS A 90 12.04 -8.37 7.59
C LYS A 90 12.72 -7.37 6.65
N TYR A 91 12.23 -6.12 6.59
CA TYR A 91 12.76 -5.10 5.68
C TYR A 91 13.74 -4.13 6.33
N THR A 92 14.03 -4.25 7.63
CA THR A 92 15.05 -3.45 8.32
C THR A 92 16.39 -3.41 7.58
N PRO A 93 16.99 -4.54 7.12
CA PRO A 93 18.28 -4.50 6.44
C PRO A 93 18.24 -3.73 5.11
N LEU A 94 17.13 -3.85 4.37
CA LEU A 94 16.92 -3.07 3.14
C LEU A 94 16.78 -1.58 3.44
N ALA A 95 16.03 -1.23 4.48
CA ALA A 95 15.87 0.14 4.91
C ALA A 95 17.19 0.76 5.37
N GLU A 96 18.03 0.02 6.10
CA GLU A 96 19.37 0.46 6.51
C GLU A 96 20.29 0.69 5.32
N THR A 97 20.28 -0.20 4.33
CA THR A 97 21.06 -0.04 3.09
C THR A 97 20.67 1.25 2.36
N LEU A 98 19.37 1.50 2.21
CA LEU A 98 18.85 2.73 1.60
C LEU A 98 19.19 3.99 2.41
N ARG A 99 19.09 3.91 3.74
CA ARG A 99 19.48 5.02 4.62
C ARG A 99 20.97 5.34 4.51
N ALA A 100 21.83 4.34 4.38
CA ALA A 100 23.26 4.52 4.15
C ALA A 100 23.56 5.23 2.81
N GLN A 101 22.65 5.12 1.83
CA GLN A 101 22.71 5.87 0.56
C GLN A 101 22.13 7.29 0.66
N GLY A 102 21.68 7.72 1.84
CA GLY A 102 21.15 9.05 2.11
C GLY A 102 19.65 9.20 1.85
N TYR A 103 18.89 8.11 1.77
CA TYR A 103 17.43 8.16 1.71
C TYR A 103 16.79 8.22 3.10
N GLU A 104 15.71 8.97 3.24
CA GLU A 104 14.77 8.83 4.35
C GLU A 104 13.84 7.64 4.03
N VAL A 105 13.86 6.61 4.88
CA VAL A 105 13.16 5.35 4.60
C VAL A 105 12.16 5.01 5.69
N GLN A 106 10.92 4.76 5.29
CA GLN A 106 9.84 4.25 6.13
C GLN A 106 9.41 2.86 5.67
N VAL A 107 9.13 1.97 6.62
CA VAL A 107 8.65 0.61 6.35
C VAL A 107 7.29 0.46 7.01
N HIS A 108 6.29 0.01 6.25
CA HIS A 108 4.94 -0.22 6.75
C HIS A 108 4.38 -1.57 6.30
N ALA A 109 3.43 -2.05 7.08
CA ALA A 109 2.58 -3.17 6.70
C ALA A 109 1.16 -2.68 6.44
N LEU A 110 0.56 -3.11 5.33
CA LEU A 110 -0.89 -3.05 5.11
C LEU A 110 -1.50 -4.37 5.60
N ILE A 111 -2.35 -4.30 6.62
CA ILE A 111 -2.91 -5.48 7.27
C ILE A 111 -4.38 -5.64 6.90
N VAL A 112 -4.70 -6.75 6.27
CA VAL A 112 -6.08 -7.20 6.05
C VAL A 112 -6.22 -8.53 6.75
N GLY A 113 -7.06 -8.62 7.76
CA GLY A 113 -7.24 -9.88 8.47
C GLY A 113 -7.93 -10.94 7.60
N ALA A 114 -7.62 -12.21 7.86
CA ALA A 114 -8.15 -13.32 7.07
C ALA A 114 -9.67 -13.52 7.17
N LEU A 115 -10.35 -12.89 8.14
CA LEU A 115 -11.81 -12.92 8.33
C LEU A 115 -12.48 -11.59 7.89
N GLY A 116 -11.71 -10.66 7.29
CA GLY A 116 -12.20 -9.40 6.74
C GLY A 116 -11.96 -8.15 7.59
N SER A 117 -11.25 -8.25 8.72
CA SER A 117 -10.92 -7.08 9.54
C SER A 117 -9.92 -6.16 8.85
N TRP A 118 -10.11 -4.85 9.04
CA TRP A 118 -9.23 -3.79 8.57
C TRP A 118 -8.45 -3.21 9.75
N ASP A 119 -7.12 -3.14 9.67
CA ASP A 119 -6.31 -2.42 10.68
C ASP A 119 -6.50 -0.90 10.51
N PRO A 120 -7.00 -0.16 11.52
CA PRO A 120 -7.16 1.29 11.44
C PRO A 120 -5.87 2.05 11.09
N ARG A 121 -4.70 1.45 11.36
CA ARG A 121 -3.40 2.04 11.00
C ARG A 121 -3.14 2.05 9.49
N ASN A 122 -3.87 1.27 8.69
CA ASN A 122 -3.75 1.27 7.24
C ASN A 122 -4.05 2.66 6.64
N GLU A 123 -4.94 3.44 7.27
CA GLU A 123 -5.27 4.80 6.82
C GLU A 123 -4.06 5.75 6.83
N MET A 124 -3.12 5.55 7.76
CA MET A 124 -1.86 6.29 7.76
C MET A 124 -0.96 5.86 6.59
N VAL A 125 -0.90 4.55 6.33
CA VAL A 125 -0.05 3.98 5.28
C VAL A 125 -0.55 4.40 3.90
N LEU A 126 -1.86 4.36 3.65
CA LEU A 126 -2.46 4.81 2.39
C LEU A 126 -2.19 6.29 2.14
N ARG A 127 -2.38 7.15 3.15
CA ARG A 127 -2.03 8.57 3.04
C ARG A 127 -0.54 8.79 2.76
N ALA A 128 0.35 8.01 3.39
CA ALA A 128 1.79 8.07 3.11
C ALA A 128 2.12 7.65 1.66
N CYS A 129 1.33 6.74 1.07
CA CYS A 129 1.41 6.39 -0.34
C CYS A 129 0.81 7.45 -1.28
N GLY A 130 0.20 8.53 -0.75
CA GLY A 130 -0.54 9.52 -1.54
C GLY A 130 -1.93 9.07 -1.98
N VAL A 131 -2.46 7.99 -1.38
CA VAL A 131 -3.82 7.49 -1.63
C VAL A 131 -4.73 8.01 -0.52
N GLY A 132 -5.57 9.00 -0.83
CA GLY A 132 -6.50 9.62 0.10
C GLY A 132 -7.19 10.84 -0.48
#